data_AF-A0A7S0FY57-F1
#
_entry.id   AF-A0A7S0FY57-F1
#
_cell.length_a   1.000
_cell.length_b   1.000
_cell.length_c   1.000
_cell.angle_alpha   90.00
_cell.angle_beta   90.00
_cell.angle_gamma   90.00
#
_symmetry.space_group_name_H-M   'P 1'
#
loop_
_entity.id
_entity.type
_entity.pdbx_description
1 polymer ?
#
loop_
_entity_poly.entity_id
_entity_poly.type
_entity_poly.pdbx_seq_one_letter_code
_entity_poly.pdbx_strand_id
1 'polypeptide(L)'
;GSQGTAPQASVTSRVSVIGSLSGVSKESMTQGVVEARHSLSSVVTATRALMGEDPDTDAFKTTFGKGVVSMLRAMSIVLIALYTANLASILTVRRFSANIAGVADLRGKTAAILCNTTVQAWLEEYEPNVKVRCVDTYEDLAEEVAKDRTEAAIYDAPVLEHLAMRDCRVTLAGDVFAEQEYGILLPRGSRLLEPFSQAVSEL
;
A
#
# COMPACT_ATOMS: atom_id res chain seq x y z
N GLY A 1 -44.67 17.93 34.70
CA GLY A 1 -43.73 18.59 35.62
C GLY A 1 -42.36 18.03 35.36
N SER A 2 -41.41 18.86 34.92
CA SER A 2 -40.36 19.46 35.78
C SER A 2 -39.24 18.45 36.04
N GLN A 3 -38.08 18.58 35.36
CA GLN A 3 -36.87 19.29 35.84
C GLN A 3 -36.38 18.74 37.21
N GLY A 4 -35.10 18.42 37.44
CA GLY A 4 -33.91 18.70 36.66
C GLY A 4 -32.63 18.10 37.28
N THR A 5 -31.57 18.19 36.47
CA THR A 5 -30.19 18.61 36.83
C THR A 5 -29.43 17.83 37.93
N ALA A 6 -28.46 17.01 37.49
CA ALA A 6 -27.29 16.62 38.27
C ALA A 6 -26.07 17.47 37.86
N PRO A 7 -25.23 17.97 38.78
CA PRO A 7 -24.08 18.81 38.45
C PRO A 7 -22.84 17.96 38.13
N GLN A 8 -22.13 18.32 37.06
CA GLN A 8 -20.76 17.88 36.81
C GLN A 8 -19.79 18.70 37.67
N ALA A 9 -19.04 18.01 38.53
CA ALA A 9 -17.89 18.58 39.23
C ALA A 9 -16.62 18.02 38.59
N SER A 10 -15.98 18.80 37.71
CA SER A 10 -14.62 18.54 37.25
C SER A 10 -13.66 19.52 37.93
N VAL A 11 -12.74 18.93 38.67
CA VAL A 11 -11.76 19.56 39.55
C VAL A 11 -10.81 20.43 38.73
N THR A 12 -10.93 21.76 38.87
CA THR A 12 -9.96 22.71 38.33
C THR A 12 -8.83 22.88 39.34
N SER A 13 -7.67 22.32 39.04
CA SER A 13 -6.46 22.48 39.86
C SER A 13 -6.02 23.95 39.85
N ARG A 14 -6.21 24.66 40.97
CA ARG A 14 -5.69 26.01 41.18
C ARG A 14 -4.29 25.90 41.78
N VAL A 15 -3.26 26.10 40.96
CA VAL A 15 -1.90 26.34 41.43
C VAL A 15 -1.83 27.79 41.94
N SER A 16 -1.81 27.95 43.26
CA SER A 16 -1.60 29.24 43.94
C SER A 16 -0.11 29.39 44.23
N VAL A 17 0.57 30.31 43.55
CA VAL A 17 1.95 30.70 43.86
C VAL A 17 1.87 32.02 44.64
N ILE A 18 2.07 31.93 45.96
CA ILE A 18 2.21 33.09 46.83
C ILE A 18 3.68 33.51 46.78
N GLY A 19 3.99 34.47 45.90
CA GLY A 19 5.27 35.16 45.84
C GLY A 19 5.12 36.59 46.33
N SER A 20 5.62 36.89 47.53
CA SER A 20 5.73 38.23 48.07
C SER A 20 6.88 38.97 47.38
N LEU A 21 6.56 40.00 46.59
CA LEU A 21 7.53 40.97 46.09
C LEU A 21 7.13 42.35 46.60
N SER A 22 7.72 42.71 47.73
CA SER A 22 7.80 44.08 48.22
C SER A 22 8.70 44.89 47.29
N GLY A 23 8.14 45.94 46.70
CA GLY A 23 8.90 47.12 46.27
C GLY A 23 9.78 47.00 45.03
N VAL A 24 9.23 46.66 43.86
CA VAL A 24 9.82 47.06 42.57
C VAL A 24 8.70 47.44 41.59
N SER A 25 8.88 48.61 40.98
CA SER A 25 8.05 49.29 39.97
C SER A 25 7.01 48.43 39.23
N LYS A 26 5.72 48.73 39.46
CA LYS A 26 4.54 48.01 38.92
C LYS A 26 4.27 48.27 37.43
N GLU A 27 5.00 49.17 36.77
CA GLU A 27 4.69 49.60 35.40
C GLU A 27 5.49 48.88 34.29
N SER A 28 6.66 48.29 34.59
CA SER A 28 7.49 47.65 33.55
C SER A 28 7.26 46.14 33.38
N MET A 29 6.82 45.43 34.44
CA MET A 29 6.55 43.98 34.35
C MET A 29 5.21 43.64 33.67
N THR A 30 4.23 44.56 33.68
CA THR A 30 2.97 44.36 32.98
C THR A 30 3.16 44.37 31.46
N GLN A 31 4.13 45.13 30.95
CA GLN A 31 4.42 45.25 29.52
C GLN A 31 5.09 43.99 28.95
N GLY A 32 6.08 43.42 29.67
CA GLY A 32 6.80 42.21 29.22
C GLY A 32 5.97 40.92 29.28
N VAL A 33 5.07 40.78 30.25
CA VAL A 33 4.14 39.62 30.32
C VAL A 33 3.08 39.69 29.21
N VAL A 34 2.69 40.90 28.79
CA VAL A 34 1.75 41.11 27.68
C VAL A 34 2.40 40.77 26.33
N GLU A 35 3.66 41.17 26.09
CA GLU A 35 4.39 40.79 24.86
C GLU A 35 4.63 39.29 24.73
N ALA A 36 5.04 38.62 25.83
CA ALA A 36 5.24 37.17 25.82
C ALA A 36 3.94 36.40 25.55
N ARG A 37 2.80 36.89 26.06
CA ARG A 37 1.48 36.29 25.82
C ARG A 37 1.03 36.42 24.36
N HIS A 38 1.35 37.54 23.70
CA HIS A 38 1.03 37.76 22.29
C HIS A 38 1.85 36.89 21.33
N SER A 39 3.13 36.65 21.64
CA SER A 39 3.96 35.76 20.81
C SER A 39 3.48 34.31 20.88
N LEU A 40 3.18 33.82 22.08
CA LEU A 40 2.77 32.43 22.28
C LEU A 40 1.38 32.12 21.71
N SER A 41 0.44 33.08 21.75
CA SER A 41 -0.88 32.89 21.13
C SER A 41 -0.79 32.78 19.62
N SER A 42 0.10 33.55 18.97
CA SER A 42 0.25 33.51 17.51
C SER A 42 0.73 32.14 17.00
N VAL A 43 1.68 31.52 17.71
CA VAL A 43 2.22 30.19 17.37
C VAL A 43 1.18 29.10 17.63
N VAL A 44 0.44 29.19 18.74
CA VAL A 44 -0.64 28.24 19.06
C VAL A 44 -1.78 28.35 18.06
N THR A 45 -2.17 29.57 17.66
CA THR A 45 -3.20 29.80 16.63
C THR A 45 -2.75 29.32 15.25
N ALA A 46 -1.46 29.48 14.90
CA ALA A 46 -0.90 28.94 13.66
C ALA A 46 -0.94 27.40 13.62
N THR A 47 -0.59 26.76 14.74
CA THR A 47 -0.62 25.28 14.87
C THR A 47 -2.06 24.75 14.81
N ARG A 48 -3.00 25.45 15.45
CA ARG A 48 -4.44 25.13 15.49
C ARG A 48 -5.12 25.30 14.12
N ALA A 49 -4.70 26.30 13.34
CA ALA A 49 -5.14 26.49 11.95
C ALA A 49 -4.69 25.38 10.99
N LEU A 50 -3.49 24.82 11.22
CA LEU A 50 -3.01 23.67 10.44
C LEU A 50 -3.76 22.37 10.77
N MET A 51 -4.32 22.27 11.98
CA MET A 51 -5.11 21.11 12.44
C MET A 51 -6.60 21.18 12.05
N GLY A 52 -7.06 22.23 11.36
CA GLY A 52 -8.45 22.33 10.89
C GLY A 52 -9.47 22.80 11.94
N GLU A 53 -9.01 23.28 13.09
CA GLU A 53 -9.88 23.95 14.08
C GLU A 53 -10.02 25.42 13.68
N ASP A 54 -11.26 25.91 13.60
CA ASP A 54 -11.59 27.28 13.17
C ASP A 54 -10.72 28.30 13.93
N PRO A 55 -9.76 28.96 13.28
CA PRO A 55 -8.91 29.91 13.96
C PRO A 55 -9.72 31.18 14.17
N ASP A 56 -9.82 31.59 15.43
CA ASP A 56 -10.40 32.84 15.90
C ASP A 56 -9.94 33.98 14.99
N THR A 57 -10.81 34.35 14.04
CA THR A 57 -10.52 35.34 12.97
C THR A 57 -10.58 36.79 13.49
N ASP A 58 -10.86 36.93 14.77
CA ASP A 58 -10.93 38.13 15.58
C ASP A 58 -9.56 38.56 16.15
N ALA A 59 -8.55 37.69 16.14
CA ALA A 59 -7.18 38.03 16.55
C ALA A 59 -6.49 39.05 15.62
N PHE A 60 -6.92 39.17 14.35
CA PHE A 60 -6.37 40.11 13.37
C PHE A 60 -7.43 41.16 12.97
N LYS A 61 -7.27 42.41 13.45
CA LYS A 61 -8.19 43.53 13.17
C LYS A 61 -8.14 44.04 11.72
N THR A 62 -7.02 43.85 11.03
CA THR A 62 -6.81 44.38 9.67
C THR A 62 -7.39 43.44 8.62
N THR A 63 -8.22 43.96 7.72
CA THR A 63 -8.80 43.21 6.56
C THR A 63 -7.75 42.53 5.70
N PHE A 64 -6.56 43.13 5.58
CA PHE A 64 -5.41 42.54 4.89
C PHE A 64 -4.90 41.25 5.57
N GLY A 65 -4.83 41.24 6.90
CA GLY A 65 -4.39 40.05 7.67
C GLY A 65 -5.35 38.88 7.51
N LYS A 66 -6.66 39.15 7.45
CA LYS A 66 -7.68 38.13 7.18
C LYS A 66 -7.51 37.51 5.79
N GLY A 67 -7.13 38.31 4.79
CA GLY A 67 -6.82 37.84 3.44
C GLY A 67 -5.63 36.87 3.41
N VAL A 68 -4.53 37.25 4.06
CA VAL A 68 -3.32 36.40 4.15
C VAL A 68 -3.62 35.08 4.87
N VAL A 69 -4.39 35.11 5.96
CA VAL A 69 -4.77 33.90 6.71
C VAL A 69 -5.68 32.98 5.86
N SER A 70 -6.64 33.55 5.15
CA SER A 70 -7.51 32.78 4.23
C SER A 70 -6.70 32.09 3.13
N MET A 71 -5.73 32.81 2.54
CA MET A 71 -4.85 32.27 1.51
C MET A 71 -3.95 31.15 2.05
N LEU A 72 -3.36 31.32 3.24
CA LEU A 72 -2.56 30.28 3.88
C LEU A 72 -3.37 29.03 4.23
N ARG A 73 -4.64 29.18 4.64
CA ARG A 73 -5.56 28.05 4.86
C ARG A 73 -5.85 27.30 3.56
N ALA A 74 -6.20 28.04 2.50
CA ALA A 74 -6.46 27.43 1.19
C ALA A 74 -5.22 26.68 0.66
N MET A 75 -4.04 27.28 0.78
CA MET A 75 -2.77 26.65 0.42
C MET A 75 -2.51 25.37 1.24
N SER A 76 -2.78 25.40 2.54
CA SER A 76 -2.60 24.25 3.44
C SER A 76 -3.50 23.06 3.07
N ILE A 77 -4.78 23.33 2.78
CA ILE A 77 -5.74 22.29 2.37
C ILE A 77 -5.28 21.61 1.06
N VAL A 78 -4.82 22.41 0.08
CA VAL A 78 -4.33 21.88 -1.19
C VAL A 78 -3.10 20.98 -0.97
N LEU A 79 -2.16 21.38 -0.11
CA LEU A 79 -0.98 20.57 0.20
C LEU A 79 -1.35 19.21 0.82
N ILE A 80 -2.26 19.20 1.80
CA ILE A 80 -2.72 17.97 2.47
C ILE A 80 -3.47 17.08 1.47
N ALA A 81 -4.30 17.66 0.60
CA ALA A 81 -5.03 16.94 -0.43
C ALA A 81 -4.08 16.29 -1.44
N LEU A 82 -3.06 17.01 -1.94
CA LEU A 82 -2.08 16.47 -2.88
C LEU A 82 -1.20 15.38 -2.24
N TYR A 83 -0.82 15.54 -0.98
CA TYR A 83 -0.09 14.50 -0.26
C TYR A 83 -0.92 13.22 -0.13
N THR A 84 -2.19 13.36 0.28
CA THR A 84 -3.12 12.23 0.41
C THR A 84 -3.42 11.60 -0.95
N ALA A 85 -3.55 12.40 -2.01
CA ALA A 85 -3.76 11.92 -3.37
C ALA A 85 -2.57 11.12 -3.90
N ASN A 86 -1.34 11.60 -3.67
CA ASN A 86 -0.13 10.86 -4.04
C ASN A 86 -0.03 9.55 -3.25
N LEU A 87 -0.31 9.57 -1.94
CA LEU A 87 -0.34 8.37 -1.13
C LEU A 87 -1.39 7.38 -1.63
N ALA A 88 -2.61 7.85 -1.90
CA ALA A 88 -3.69 7.04 -2.46
C ALA A 88 -3.30 6.47 -3.83
N SER A 89 -2.67 7.27 -4.70
CA SER A 89 -2.17 6.81 -6.00
C SER A 89 -1.11 5.73 -5.87
N ILE A 90 -0.21 5.84 -4.90
CA ILE A 90 0.80 4.79 -4.65
C ILE A 90 0.10 3.51 -4.17
N LEU A 91 -0.90 3.64 -3.30
CA LEU A 91 -1.66 2.49 -2.80
C LEU A 91 -2.50 1.83 -3.90
N THR A 92 -3.08 2.59 -4.83
CA THR A 92 -3.83 2.04 -5.97
C THR A 92 -2.91 1.50 -7.08
N VAL A 93 -1.71 2.05 -7.23
CA VAL A 93 -0.69 1.58 -8.19
C VAL A 93 0.12 0.41 -7.64
N ARG A 94 -0.13 -0.06 -6.42
CA ARG A 94 0.32 -1.41 -6.00
C ARG A 94 -0.43 -2.47 -6.81
N ARG A 95 -0.07 -2.58 -8.08
CA ARG A 95 -0.17 -3.83 -8.82
C ARG A 95 0.60 -4.83 -7.98
N PHE A 96 -0.01 -5.98 -7.70
CA PHE A 96 0.73 -7.17 -7.29
C PHE A 96 2.02 -7.23 -8.12
N SER A 97 3.16 -7.51 -7.49
CA SER A 97 4.52 -7.50 -8.09
C SER A 97 4.74 -8.52 -9.22
N ALA A 98 3.79 -8.68 -10.14
CA ALA A 98 3.97 -9.37 -11.41
C ALA A 98 4.70 -8.45 -12.41
N ASN A 99 5.89 -7.97 -12.04
CA ASN A 99 6.80 -7.27 -12.95
C ASN A 99 7.74 -8.29 -13.60
N ILE A 100 7.13 -9.30 -14.20
CA ILE A 100 7.80 -10.41 -14.88
C ILE A 100 7.10 -10.47 -16.23
N ALA A 101 7.68 -9.81 -17.23
CA ALA A 101 7.13 -9.78 -18.58
C ALA A 101 7.48 -11.07 -19.34
N GLY A 102 8.54 -11.75 -18.93
CA GLY A 102 8.90 -13.05 -19.46
C GLY A 102 10.01 -13.74 -18.66
N VAL A 103 10.39 -14.91 -19.12
CA VAL A 103 11.41 -15.76 -18.47
C VAL A 103 12.75 -15.04 -18.29
N ALA A 104 13.11 -14.11 -19.17
CA ALA A 104 14.37 -13.35 -19.08
C ALA A 104 14.48 -12.50 -17.80
N ASP A 105 13.36 -12.05 -17.23
CA ASP A 105 13.32 -11.25 -16.00
C ASP A 105 13.59 -12.09 -14.74
N LEU A 106 13.59 -13.42 -14.89
CA LEU A 106 13.90 -14.37 -13.81
C LEU A 106 15.39 -14.67 -13.69
N ARG A 107 16.22 -14.15 -14.60
CA ARG A 107 17.68 -14.32 -14.53
C ARG A 107 18.23 -13.71 -13.24
N GLY A 108 18.92 -14.54 -12.45
CA GLY A 108 19.43 -14.15 -11.13
C GLY A 108 18.40 -14.20 -10.00
N LYS A 109 17.13 -14.47 -10.30
CA LYS A 109 16.05 -14.69 -9.32
C LYS A 109 15.79 -16.18 -9.11
N THR A 110 14.97 -16.51 -8.11
CA THR A 110 14.58 -17.89 -7.80
C THR A 110 13.17 -18.16 -8.31
N ALA A 111 13.00 -19.18 -9.13
CA ALA A 111 11.71 -19.66 -9.63
C ALA A 111 11.37 -21.03 -9.05
N ALA A 112 10.11 -21.24 -8.66
CA ALA A 112 9.58 -22.53 -8.22
C ALA A 112 9.16 -23.36 -9.44
N ILE A 113 9.55 -24.65 -9.47
CA ILE A 113 9.12 -25.62 -10.49
C ILE A 113 8.85 -26.98 -9.84
N LEU A 114 8.10 -27.83 -10.54
CA LEU A 114 8.03 -29.25 -10.19
C LEU A 114 9.32 -29.97 -10.58
N CYS A 115 9.83 -30.79 -9.67
CA CYS A 115 11.05 -31.57 -9.90
C CYS A 115 10.88 -32.64 -10.99
N ASN A 116 11.96 -32.96 -11.70
CA ASN A 116 12.00 -34.02 -12.73
C ASN A 116 10.98 -33.81 -13.86
N THR A 117 10.70 -32.56 -14.21
CA THR A 117 9.77 -32.20 -15.28
C THR A 117 10.51 -31.63 -16.50
N THR A 118 9.81 -31.55 -17.63
CA THR A 118 10.31 -30.94 -18.87
C THR A 118 10.75 -29.49 -18.65
N VAL A 119 10.09 -28.78 -17.72
CA VAL A 119 10.41 -27.39 -17.35
C VAL A 119 11.82 -27.29 -16.77
N GLN A 120 12.23 -28.26 -15.93
CA GLN A 120 13.57 -28.28 -15.36
C GLN A 120 14.64 -28.42 -16.46
N ALA A 121 14.47 -29.40 -17.35
CA ALA A 121 15.39 -29.62 -18.45
C ALA A 121 15.47 -28.38 -19.37
N TRP A 122 14.33 -27.76 -19.65
CA TRP A 122 14.26 -26.54 -20.47
C TRP A 122 14.98 -25.36 -19.81
N LEU A 123 14.78 -25.14 -18.50
CA LEU A 123 15.48 -24.07 -17.77
C LEU A 123 17.00 -24.29 -17.73
N GLU A 124 17.44 -25.53 -17.54
CA GLU A 124 18.86 -25.88 -17.54
C GLU A 124 19.51 -25.69 -18.91
N GLU A 125 18.78 -25.94 -20.00
CA GLU A 125 19.27 -25.82 -21.38
C GLU A 125 19.28 -24.36 -21.88
N TYR A 126 18.20 -23.61 -21.66
CA TYR A 126 18.02 -22.28 -22.23
C TYR A 126 18.33 -21.13 -21.25
N GLU A 127 18.16 -21.34 -19.95
CA GLU A 127 18.22 -20.28 -18.93
C GLU A 127 18.98 -20.69 -17.64
N PRO A 128 20.27 -21.08 -17.75
CA PRO A 128 21.05 -21.61 -16.62
C PRO A 128 21.30 -20.62 -15.48
N ASN A 129 20.99 -19.33 -15.68
CA ASN A 129 21.15 -18.27 -14.69
C ASN A 129 19.94 -18.10 -13.75
N VAL A 130 18.87 -18.86 -13.97
CA VAL A 130 17.69 -18.88 -13.09
C VAL A 130 17.94 -19.87 -11.96
N LYS A 131 17.77 -19.45 -10.71
CA LYS A 131 17.84 -20.36 -9.57
C LYS A 131 16.54 -21.13 -9.47
N VAL A 132 16.63 -22.44 -9.40
CA VAL A 132 15.46 -23.31 -9.37
C VAL A 132 15.18 -23.76 -7.93
N ARG A 133 13.94 -23.58 -7.47
CA ARG A 133 13.41 -24.22 -6.26
C ARG A 133 12.45 -25.32 -6.69
N CYS A 134 12.70 -26.49 -6.15
CA CYS A 134 12.02 -27.72 -6.48
C CYS A 134 10.85 -27.93 -5.51
N VAL A 135 9.64 -28.17 -6.02
CA VAL A 135 8.45 -28.55 -5.23
C VAL A 135 7.81 -29.82 -5.78
N ASP A 136 7.01 -30.49 -4.96
CA ASP A 136 6.41 -31.78 -5.30
C ASP A 136 4.98 -31.66 -5.86
N THR A 137 4.23 -30.61 -5.48
CA THR A 137 2.81 -30.44 -5.88
C THR A 137 2.54 -29.09 -6.56
N TYR A 138 1.43 -29.02 -7.31
CA TYR A 138 0.99 -27.79 -7.99
C TYR A 138 0.52 -26.73 -6.99
N GLU A 139 -0.08 -27.16 -5.89
CA GLU A 139 -0.53 -26.29 -4.81
C GLU A 139 0.66 -25.64 -4.11
N ASP A 140 1.76 -26.37 -3.94
CA ASP A 140 2.99 -25.84 -3.35
C ASP A 140 3.64 -24.76 -4.23
N LEU A 141 3.50 -24.84 -5.57
CA LEU A 141 3.96 -23.77 -6.46
C LEU A 141 3.32 -22.43 -6.12
N ALA A 142 1.98 -22.42 -5.98
CA ALA A 142 1.26 -21.22 -5.58
C ALA A 142 1.65 -20.78 -4.17
N GLU A 143 1.92 -21.73 -3.26
CA GLU A 143 2.33 -21.41 -1.90
C GLU A 143 3.71 -20.74 -1.83
N GLU A 144 4.69 -21.23 -2.59
CA GLU A 144 6.04 -20.65 -2.65
C GLU A 144 6.01 -19.20 -3.13
N VAL A 145 5.21 -18.91 -4.16
CA VAL A 145 5.02 -17.54 -4.68
C VAL A 145 4.22 -16.69 -3.70
N ALA A 146 3.13 -17.22 -3.14
CA ALA A 146 2.29 -16.48 -2.20
C ALA A 146 2.98 -16.16 -0.86
N LYS A 147 4.04 -16.89 -0.51
CA LYS A 147 4.86 -16.66 0.69
C LYS A 147 6.15 -15.88 0.40
N ASP A 148 6.29 -15.31 -0.80
CA ASP A 148 7.48 -14.56 -1.25
C ASP A 148 8.80 -15.36 -1.12
N ARG A 149 8.74 -16.70 -1.17
CA ARG A 149 9.93 -17.57 -1.11
C ARG A 149 10.60 -17.73 -2.48
N THR A 150 9.83 -17.53 -3.53
CA THR A 150 10.26 -17.51 -4.93
C THR A 150 9.59 -16.36 -5.66
N GLU A 151 10.26 -15.79 -6.65
CA GLU A 151 9.72 -14.65 -7.40
C GLU A 151 8.60 -15.07 -8.35
N ALA A 152 8.67 -16.29 -8.90
CA ALA A 152 7.69 -16.83 -9.82
C ALA A 152 7.62 -18.35 -9.71
N ALA A 153 6.49 -18.91 -10.14
CA ALA A 153 6.34 -20.33 -10.42
C ALA A 153 6.28 -20.52 -11.93
N ILE A 154 6.99 -21.53 -12.44
CA ILE A 154 6.99 -21.87 -13.87
C ILE A 154 6.40 -23.26 -14.04
N TYR A 155 5.34 -23.34 -14.83
CA TYR A 155 4.69 -24.59 -15.20
C TYR A 155 3.82 -24.37 -16.46
N ASP A 156 3.18 -25.44 -16.93
CA ASP A 156 2.28 -25.42 -18.07
C ASP A 156 1.15 -24.39 -17.91
N ALA A 157 0.89 -23.60 -18.95
CA ALA A 157 -0.10 -22.53 -18.96
C ALA A 157 -1.51 -22.95 -18.48
N PRO A 158 -2.14 -24.03 -18.99
CA PRO A 158 -3.50 -24.40 -18.57
C PRO A 158 -3.57 -24.80 -17.08
N VAL A 159 -2.49 -25.34 -16.52
CA VAL A 159 -2.44 -25.71 -15.10
C VAL A 159 -2.31 -24.47 -14.22
N LEU A 160 -1.47 -23.51 -14.62
CA LEU A 160 -1.33 -22.23 -13.93
C LEU A 160 -2.61 -21.38 -14.03
N GLU A 161 -3.27 -21.38 -15.20
CA GLU A 161 -4.58 -20.74 -15.38
C GLU A 161 -5.62 -21.32 -14.42
N HIS A 162 -5.69 -22.65 -14.33
CA HIS A 162 -6.59 -23.31 -13.41
C HIS A 162 -6.29 -22.95 -11.94
N LEU A 163 -5.02 -22.86 -11.59
CA LEU A 163 -4.57 -22.50 -10.24
C LEU A 163 -4.91 -21.04 -9.90
N ALA A 164 -4.66 -20.10 -10.83
CA ALA A 164 -4.99 -18.69 -10.68
C ALA A 164 -6.50 -18.42 -10.61
N MET A 165 -7.32 -19.26 -11.27
CA MET A 165 -8.78 -19.19 -11.12
C MET A 165 -9.27 -19.63 -9.73
N ARG A 166 -8.53 -20.52 -9.05
CA ARG A 166 -8.90 -21.03 -7.72
C ARG A 166 -8.33 -20.21 -6.58
N ASP A 167 -7.13 -19.65 -6.75
CA ASP A 167 -6.40 -18.93 -5.70
C ASP A 167 -6.12 -17.49 -6.12
N CYS A 168 -6.82 -16.54 -5.49
CA CYS A 168 -6.67 -15.11 -5.75
C CYS A 168 -5.32 -14.52 -5.30
N ARG A 169 -4.45 -15.29 -4.64
CA ARG A 169 -3.13 -14.83 -4.20
C ARG A 169 -2.09 -14.86 -5.31
N VAL A 170 -2.33 -15.65 -6.35
CA VAL A 170 -1.44 -15.79 -7.50
C VAL A 170 -2.10 -15.22 -8.74
N THR A 171 -1.28 -14.72 -9.65
CA THR A 171 -1.75 -14.18 -10.93
C THR A 171 -0.78 -14.62 -12.02
N LEU A 172 -1.29 -14.76 -13.24
CA LEU A 172 -0.46 -15.09 -14.39
C LEU A 172 0.32 -13.84 -14.80
N ALA A 173 1.61 -14.04 -15.10
CA ALA A 173 2.52 -12.98 -15.50
C ALA A 173 3.30 -13.40 -16.73
N GLY A 174 3.38 -12.51 -17.72
CA GLY A 174 4.10 -12.71 -18.97
C GLY A 174 3.33 -13.52 -20.01
N ASP A 175 3.98 -13.69 -21.17
CA ASP A 175 3.48 -14.49 -22.29
C ASP A 175 3.99 -15.93 -22.23
N VAL A 176 3.28 -16.85 -22.90
CA VAL A 176 3.72 -18.25 -23.06
C VAL A 176 5.00 -18.27 -23.90
N PHE A 177 6.09 -18.79 -23.32
CA PHE A 177 7.43 -18.79 -23.95
C PHE A 177 7.85 -20.16 -24.52
N ALA A 178 7.14 -21.23 -24.15
CA ALA A 178 7.39 -22.58 -24.64
C ALA A 178 6.05 -23.20 -25.06
N GLU A 179 5.68 -22.99 -26.32
CA GLU A 179 4.47 -23.58 -26.89
C GLU A 179 4.70 -25.09 -27.05
N GLN A 180 3.83 -25.87 -26.40
CA GLN A 180 3.88 -27.33 -26.41
C GLN A 180 2.54 -27.86 -26.91
N GLU A 181 2.61 -28.78 -27.88
CA GLU A 181 1.43 -29.48 -28.38
C GLU A 181 1.14 -30.70 -27.51
N TYR A 182 -0.09 -30.80 -26.99
CA TYR A 182 -0.53 -31.96 -26.23
C TYR A 182 -1.16 -32.99 -27.17
N GLY A 183 -0.66 -34.22 -27.11
CA GLY A 183 -1.17 -35.36 -27.87
C GLY A 183 -1.64 -36.49 -26.96
N ILE A 184 -2.72 -37.18 -27.36
CA ILE A 184 -3.18 -38.40 -26.71
C ILE A 184 -2.55 -39.60 -27.40
N LEU A 185 -1.74 -40.36 -26.67
CA LEU A 185 -1.02 -41.52 -27.18
C LEU A 185 -1.86 -42.79 -27.03
N LEU A 186 -2.05 -43.52 -28.13
CA LEU A 186 -2.67 -44.85 -28.14
C LEU A 186 -1.61 -45.94 -28.42
N PRO A 187 -1.81 -47.18 -27.94
CA PRO A 187 -0.92 -48.28 -28.25
C PRO A 187 -0.70 -48.43 -29.76
N ARG A 188 0.54 -48.70 -30.17
CA ARG A 188 0.89 -48.92 -31.58
C ARG A 188 0.00 -50.00 -32.19
N GLY A 189 -0.67 -49.68 -33.29
CA GLY A 189 -1.60 -50.59 -33.98
C GLY A 189 -3.03 -50.60 -33.44
N SER A 190 -3.38 -49.69 -32.52
CA SER A 190 -4.76 -49.55 -32.06
C SER A 190 -5.70 -49.20 -33.21
N ARG A 191 -6.76 -50.01 -33.41
CA ARG A 191 -7.84 -49.71 -34.37
C ARG A 191 -8.62 -48.45 -34.03
N LEU A 192 -8.41 -47.89 -32.83
CA LEU A 192 -9.06 -46.67 -32.37
C LEU A 192 -8.30 -45.40 -32.73
N LEU A 193 -7.04 -45.49 -33.21
CA LEU A 193 -6.23 -44.31 -33.50
C LEU A 193 -6.85 -43.42 -34.57
N GLU A 194 -7.17 -43.99 -35.73
CA GLU A 194 -7.79 -43.27 -36.85
C GLU A 194 -9.14 -42.63 -36.48
N PRO A 195 -10.14 -43.39 -35.94
CA PRO A 195 -11.42 -42.78 -35.60
C PRO A 195 -11.31 -41.76 -34.47
N PHE A 196 -10.38 -41.93 -33.53
CA PHE A 196 -10.15 -40.96 -32.45
C PHE A 196 -9.51 -39.66 -32.96
N SER A 197 -8.49 -39.76 -33.83
CA SER A 197 -7.84 -38.59 -34.43
C SER A 197 -8.81 -37.79 -35.30
N GLN A 198 -9.68 -38.46 -36.05
CA GLN A 198 -10.72 -37.79 -36.84
C GLN A 198 -11.73 -37.06 -35.94
N ALA A 199 -12.24 -37.71 -34.90
CA ALA A 199 -13.19 -37.10 -33.97
C ALA A 199 -12.62 -35.86 -33.28
N VAL A 200 -11.33 -35.86 -32.93
CA VAL A 200 -10.66 -34.69 -32.33
C VAL A 200 -10.47 -33.56 -33.33
N SER A 201 -10.30 -33.87 -34.62
CA SER A 201 -10.10 -32.85 -35.68
C SER A 201 -11.40 -32.14 -36.09
N GLU A 202 -12.55 -32.71 -35.75
CA GLU A 202 -13.88 -32.15 -36.08
C GLU A 202 -14.49 -31.28 -34.96
N LEU A 203 -13.84 -31.22 -33.79
CA LEU A 203 -14.23 -30.41 -32.63
C LEU A 203 -13.82 -28.93 -32.79
#